data_AF-A0A6P0U6Y7-F1
#
_entry.id   AF-A0A6P0U6Y7-F1
#
_cell.length_a   1.000
_cell.length_b   1.000
_cell.length_c   1.000
_cell.angle_alpha   90.00
_cell.angle_beta   90.00
_cell.angle_gamma   90.00
#
_symmetry.space_group_name_H-M   'P 1'
#
loop_
_entity.id
_entity.type
_entity.pdbx_description
1 polymer ?
#
loop_
_entity_poly.entity_id
_entity_poly.type
_entity_poly.pdbx_seq_one_letter_code
_entity_poly.pdbx_strand_id
1 'polypeptide(L)' 'MKKQELVRLIAKGLRNKEIADLLNISTGTVKSHLTNISSKLQVSNRTSMLRKIVD' A
#
# COMPACT_ATOMS: atom_id res chain seq x y z
N MET A 1 3.84 -2.21 10.81
CA MET A 1 2.55 -1.97 10.13
C MET A 1 1.96 -3.30 9.63
N LYS A 2 0.66 -3.55 9.87
CA LYS A 2 -0.04 -4.73 9.31
C LYS A 2 -0.38 -4.47 7.83
N LYS A 3 -0.22 -5.47 6.96
CA LYS A 3 -0.49 -5.34 5.50
C LYS A 3 -1.92 -4.88 5.19
N GLN A 4 -2.89 -5.39 5.94
CA GLN A 4 -4.30 -5.02 5.81
C GLN A 4 -4.54 -3.52 6.04
N GLU A 5 -3.79 -2.91 6.93
CA GLU A 5 -3.94 -1.48 7.25
C GLU A 5 -3.41 -0.61 6.12
N LEU A 6 -2.23 -0.93 5.60
CA LEU A 6 -1.70 -0.26 4.40
C LEU A 6 -2.68 -0.34 3.24
N VAL A 7 -3.20 -1.54 2.98
CA VAL A 7 -4.15 -1.79 1.91
C VAL A 7 -5.42 -0.96 2.05
N ARG A 8 -5.99 -0.87 3.26
CA ARG A 8 -7.18 -0.03 3.53
C ARG A 8 -6.89 1.45 3.27
N LEU A 9 -5.73 1.95 3.67
CA LEU A 9 -5.34 3.34 3.42
C LEU A 9 -5.15 3.61 1.92
N ILE A 10 -4.56 2.66 1.19
CA ILE A 10 -4.42 2.75 -0.27
C ILE A 10 -5.79 2.75 -0.94
N ALA A 11 -6.73 1.90 -0.49
CA ALA A 11 -8.09 1.82 -1.02
C ALA A 11 -8.89 3.11 -0.78
N LYS A 12 -8.57 3.86 0.27
CA LYS A 12 -9.10 5.22 0.52
C LYS A 12 -8.51 6.30 -0.39
N GLY A 13 -7.60 5.95 -1.30
CA GLY A 13 -6.96 6.91 -2.21
C GLY A 13 -5.74 7.65 -1.65
N LEU A 14 -5.29 7.32 -0.43
CA LEU A 14 -4.18 8.03 0.22
C LEU A 14 -2.84 7.77 -0.48
N ARG A 15 -2.08 8.83 -0.74
CA ARG A 15 -0.72 8.76 -1.30
C ARG A 15 0.25 8.22 -0.27
N ASN A 16 1.40 7.72 -0.75
CA ASN A 16 2.42 7.13 0.14
C ASN A 16 2.93 8.11 1.20
N LYS A 17 2.94 9.42 0.91
CA LYS A 17 3.30 10.46 1.88
C LYS A 17 2.25 10.58 2.98
N GLU A 18 0.96 10.67 2.62
CA GLU A 18 -0.15 10.74 3.58
C GLU A 18 -0.21 9.49 4.46
N ILE A 19 0.05 8.31 3.89
CA ILE A 19 0.15 7.05 4.64
C ILE A 19 1.34 7.06 5.60
N ALA A 20 2.49 7.56 5.15
CA ALA A 20 3.70 7.68 5.97
C ALA A 20 3.45 8.61 7.17
N ASP A 21 2.82 9.76 6.92
CA ASP A 21 2.47 10.75 7.93
C ASP A 21 1.45 10.16 8.94
N LEU A 22 0.38 9.52 8.45
CA LEU A 22 -0.66 8.89 9.29
C LEU A 22 -0.13 7.77 10.17
N LEU A 23 0.84 7.01 9.67
CA LEU A 23 1.42 5.86 10.39
C LEU A 23 2.70 6.21 11.14
N ASN A 24 3.14 7.47 11.10
CA ASN A 24 4.39 7.95 11.67
C ASN A 24 5.62 7.10 11.26
N ILE A 25 5.75 6.81 9.97
CA ILE A 25 6.85 6.05 9.37
C ILE A 25 7.44 6.77 8.17
N SER A 26 8.58 6.31 7.68
CA SER A 26 9.15 6.87 6.44
C SER A 26 8.35 6.44 5.21
N THR A 27 8.34 7.30 4.18
CA THR A 27 7.82 6.92 2.85
C THR A 27 8.57 5.73 2.24
N GLY A 28 9.84 5.54 2.59
CA GLY A 28 10.64 4.36 2.22
C GLY A 28 10.08 3.06 2.82
N THR A 29 9.66 3.11 4.09
CA THR A 29 8.98 2.01 4.78
C THR A 29 7.67 1.66 4.06
N VAL A 30 6.86 2.67 3.71
CA VAL A 30 5.62 2.47 2.92
C VAL A 30 5.91 1.81 1.57
N LYS A 31 6.92 2.29 0.84
CA LYS A 31 7.34 1.72 -0.45
C LYS A 31 7.80 0.26 -0.31
N SER A 32 8.59 -0.06 0.70
CA SER A 32 9.05 -1.44 0.94
C SER A 32 7.87 -2.39 1.20
N HIS A 33 6.91 -1.96 2.01
CA HIS A 33 5.69 -2.75 2.24
C HIS A 33 4.84 -2.89 0.97
N LEU A 34 4.71 -1.83 0.17
CA LEU A 34 4.06 -1.88 -1.14
C LEU A 34 4.73 -2.88 -2.07
N THR A 35 6.06 -2.85 -2.22
CA THR A 35 6.81 -3.81 -3.04
C THR A 35 6.54 -5.26 -2.62
N ASN A 36 6.54 -5.51 -1.31
CA ASN A 36 6.24 -6.84 -0.76
C ASN A 36 4.80 -7.30 -1.04
N ILE A 37 3.82 -6.39 -1.03
CA ILE A 37 2.42 -6.70 -1.35
C ILE A 37 2.27 -6.91 -2.85
N SER A 38 2.83 -6.02 -3.67
CA SER A 38 2.84 -6.11 -5.14
C SER A 38 3.42 -7.43 -5.62
N SER A 39 4.55 -7.86 -5.05
CA SER A 39 5.20 -9.13 -5.38
C SER A 39 4.30 -10.33 -5.05
N LYS A 40 3.68 -10.35 -3.86
CA LYS A 40 2.75 -11.43 -3.47
C LYS A 40 1.49 -11.48 -4.32
N LEU A 41 0.98 -10.32 -4.73
CA LEU A 41 -0.19 -10.21 -5.58
C LEU A 41 0.15 -10.34 -7.07
N GLN A 42 1.43 -10.40 -7.45
CA GLN A 42 1.90 -10.41 -8.83
C GLN A 42 1.31 -9.24 -9.64
N VAL A 43 1.37 -8.02 -9.08
CA VAL A 43 0.87 -6.79 -9.71
C VAL A 43 1.96 -5.74 -9.78
N SER A 44 1.99 -4.99 -10.88
CA SER A 44 3.08 -4.02 -11.14
C SER A 44 2.73 -2.58 -10.74
N ASN A 45 1.44 -2.28 -10.50
CA ASN A 45 1.00 -0.93 -10.19
C ASN A 45 -0.12 -0.89 -9.14
N ARG A 46 -0.30 0.29 -8.55
CA ARG A 46 -1.28 0.55 -7.48
C ARG A 46 -2.72 0.26 -7.92
N THR A 47 -3.09 0.56 -9.16
CA THR A 47 -4.44 0.34 -9.68
C THR A 47 -4.76 -1.15 -9.78
N SER A 48 -3.84 -1.94 -10.32
CA SER A 48 -3.93 -3.41 -10.36
C SER A 48 -3.98 -4.01 -8.96
N MET A 49 -3.19 -3.47 -8.03
CA MET A 49 -3.23 -3.87 -6.62
C MET A 49 -4.61 -3.64 -6.02
N LEU A 50 -5.19 -2.45 -6.21
CA LEU A 50 -6.52 -2.12 -5.69
C LEU A 50 -7.60 -3.02 -6.28
N ARG A 51 -7.57 -3.25 -7.60
CA ARG A 51 -8.52 -4.14 -8.26
C ARG A 51 -8.51 -5.54 -7.65
N LYS A 52 -7.33 -6.10 -7.42
CA LYS A 52 -7.14 -7.48 -6.91
C LYS A 52 -7.44 -7.66 -5.42
N ILE A 53 -7.72 -6.57 -4.72
CA ILE A 53 -8.05 -6.56 -3.28
C ILE A 53 -9.55 -6.32 -3.07
N VAL A 54 -10.20 -5.68 -4.04
CA VAL A 54 -11.64 -5.35 -4.02
C VAL A 54 -12.47 -6.48 -4.63
N ASP A 55 -11.89 -7.25 -5.57
CA ASP A 55 -12.34 -8.62 -5.93
C ASP A 55 -11.93 -9.64 -4.85
#